data_AF-A0A1F5RC01-F1
#
_entry.id   AF-A0A1F5RC01-F1
#
_cell.length_a   1.000
_cell.length_b   1.000
_cell.length_c   1.000
_cell.angle_alpha   90.00
_cell.angle_beta   90.00
_cell.angle_gamma   90.00
#
_symmetry.space_group_name_H-M   'P 1'
#
loop_
_entity.id
_entity.type
_entity.pdbx_description
1 polymer ?
#
loop_
_entity_poly.entity_id
_entity_poly.type
_entity_poly.pdbx_seq_one_letter_code
_entity_poly.pdbx_strand_id
1 'polypeptide(L)'
;MIGNNDGGKDKITLEIPKGWNDAGDFHKVCIKISGHPEFAFENMDGWIKNEKEFILKEGIKNIIDNNYFLLYPITKNENALLLIGYGYASNPSRLNVIVLNNDYPEVIFSEDMVIRKYMDLNCDSIPDFVLLPWLSETYGPDFRFKSYVPYLVYTMIRQSGQWKMIYDEKLSIQYTNDNSYGWAGRNFSDSLVVFKPKNENKPRVMKLKEAEKLYKMEK
;
A
#
# COMPACT_ATOMS: atom_id res chain seq x y z
N MET A 1 -5.98 12.45 20.67
CA MET A 1 -6.18 11.19 21.41
C MET A 1 -6.30 10.09 20.39
N ILE A 2 -5.46 9.07 20.49
CA ILE A 2 -5.67 7.80 19.80
C ILE A 2 -6.74 7.14 20.66
N GLY A 3 -7.98 7.04 20.18
CA GLY A 3 -9.12 6.79 21.06
C GLY A 3 -9.47 5.32 21.14
N ASN A 4 -9.23 4.67 22.28
CA ASN A 4 -9.89 3.43 22.71
C ASN A 4 -11.21 3.71 23.52
N ASN A 5 -11.59 4.99 23.64
CA ASN A 5 -12.75 5.50 24.40
C ASN A 5 -12.75 5.22 25.92
N ASP A 6 -11.59 4.90 26.54
CA ASP A 6 -11.49 4.63 27.98
C ASP A 6 -11.23 5.88 28.85
N GLY A 7 -11.01 7.04 28.23
CA GLY A 7 -10.69 8.32 28.89
C GLY A 7 -9.23 8.45 29.36
N GLY A 8 -8.41 7.42 29.17
CA GLY A 8 -6.98 7.39 29.34
C GLY A 8 -6.22 8.00 28.16
N LYS A 9 -4.91 8.16 28.34
CA LYS A 9 -4.01 8.74 27.32
C LYS A 9 -3.19 7.63 26.66
N ASP A 10 -3.66 7.20 25.50
CA ASP A 10 -2.87 6.37 24.60
C ASP A 10 -1.69 7.15 24.00
N LYS A 11 -0.56 6.47 23.79
CA LYS A 11 0.67 7.07 23.29
C LYS A 11 1.31 6.20 22.22
N ILE A 12 1.67 6.82 21.10
CA ILE A 12 2.60 6.25 20.11
C ILE A 12 3.92 7.00 20.25
N THR A 13 5.01 6.27 20.43
CA THR A 13 6.38 6.80 20.48
C THR A 13 7.17 6.20 19.32
N LEU A 14 7.91 7.05 18.60
CA LEU A 14 8.78 6.62 17.51
C LEU A 14 10.23 6.75 17.98
N GLU A 15 11.03 5.70 17.81
CA GLU A 15 12.45 5.75 18.12
C GLU A 15 13.25 6.08 16.87
N ILE A 16 13.91 7.24 16.92
CA ILE A 16 14.86 7.69 15.90
C ILE A 16 16.26 7.34 16.44
N PRO A 17 16.97 6.37 15.83
CA PRO A 17 18.26 5.93 16.33
C PRO A 17 19.29 7.06 16.23
N LYS A 18 19.99 7.34 17.33
CA LYS A 18 21.05 8.37 17.36
C LYS A 18 22.24 7.91 16.52
N GLY A 19 22.70 8.76 15.61
CA GLY A 19 23.85 8.47 14.76
C GLY A 19 23.55 7.51 13.60
N TRP A 20 22.27 7.26 13.31
CA TRP A 20 21.83 6.44 12.19
C TRP A 20 22.10 7.14 10.86
N ASN A 21 22.81 6.43 9.98
CA ASN A 21 23.11 6.84 8.62
C ASN A 21 22.52 5.88 7.57
N ASP A 22 21.83 4.83 8.03
CA ASP A 22 21.11 3.89 7.18
C ASP A 22 19.75 4.47 6.76
N ALA A 23 19.07 3.79 5.85
CA ALA A 23 17.81 4.27 5.31
C ALA A 23 16.66 4.25 6.33
N GLY A 24 15.59 5.01 6.04
CA GLY A 24 14.46 5.21 6.96
C GLY A 24 14.66 6.34 7.98
N ASP A 25 13.55 6.87 8.48
CA ASP A 25 13.49 7.95 9.47
C ASP A 25 13.40 7.43 10.91
N PHE A 26 12.83 6.23 11.12
CA PHE A 26 12.68 5.58 12.43
C PHE A 26 12.56 4.06 12.25
N HIS A 27 12.97 3.27 13.24
CA HIS A 27 12.99 1.79 13.14
C HIS A 27 12.14 1.10 14.20
N LYS A 28 11.66 1.86 15.19
CA LYS A 28 10.83 1.31 16.28
C LYS A 28 9.61 2.19 16.54
N VAL A 29 8.47 1.52 16.68
CA VAL A 29 7.21 2.11 17.11
C VAL A 29 6.78 1.44 18.40
N CYS A 30 6.70 2.23 19.47
CA CYS A 30 6.12 1.80 20.74
C CYS A 30 4.69 2.32 20.86
N ILE A 31 3.75 1.42 21.14
CA ILE A 31 2.33 1.72 21.32
C ILE A 31 1.97 1.39 22.76
N LYS A 32 1.58 2.42 23.51
CA LYS A 32 1.10 2.31 24.88
C LYS A 32 -0.40 2.61 24.89
N ILE A 33 -1.19 1.57 25.07
CA ILE A 33 -2.63 1.69 25.33
C ILE A 33 -2.81 1.83 26.85
N SER A 34 -3.70 2.75 27.26
CA SER A 34 -4.05 2.97 28.67
C SER A 34 -4.49 1.66 29.33
N GLY A 35 -3.92 1.34 30.50
CA GLY A 35 -4.21 0.08 31.22
C GLY A 35 -3.46 -1.16 30.72
N HIS A 36 -2.80 -1.12 29.56
CA HIS A 36 -2.10 -2.27 28.98
C HIS A 36 -0.57 -2.09 28.99
N PRO A 37 0.23 -3.16 28.87
CA PRO A 37 1.66 -3.07 28.62
C PRO A 37 2.00 -2.24 27.37
N GLU A 38 3.24 -1.76 27.27
CA GLU A 38 3.73 -1.16 26.03
C GLU A 38 4.05 -2.25 25.01
N PHE A 39 3.63 -2.06 23.76
CA PHE A 39 3.92 -2.95 22.65
C PHE A 39 4.96 -2.29 21.76
N ALA A 40 5.98 -3.02 21.32
CA ALA A 40 7.03 -2.51 20.45
C ALA A 40 7.05 -3.27 19.12
N PHE A 41 7.09 -2.51 18.03
CA PHE A 41 7.26 -3.01 16.67
C PHE A 41 8.57 -2.48 16.12
N GLU A 42 9.37 -3.36 15.53
CA GLU A 42 10.68 -3.03 14.98
C GLU A 42 10.74 -3.38 13.50
N ASN A 43 11.37 -2.52 12.70
CA ASN A 43 11.63 -2.73 11.28
C ASN A 43 13.07 -2.32 10.98
N MET A 44 13.92 -3.31 10.67
CA MET A 44 15.34 -3.08 10.42
C MET A 44 15.61 -2.19 9.22
N ASP A 45 14.75 -2.24 8.20
CA ASP A 45 14.86 -1.41 6.98
C ASP A 45 14.39 0.03 7.23
N GLY A 46 13.78 0.29 8.39
CA GLY A 46 13.24 1.57 8.77
C GLY A 46 11.91 1.92 8.07
N TRP A 47 11.15 2.78 8.74
CA TRP A 47 9.99 3.46 8.19
C TRP A 47 10.35 4.90 7.85
N ILE A 48 9.72 5.43 6.81
CA ILE A 48 9.90 6.81 6.36
C ILE A 48 8.78 7.71 6.85
N LYS A 49 9.06 9.00 6.92
CA LYS A 49 8.04 10.02 7.04
C LYS A 49 7.12 9.95 5.82
N ASN A 50 5.83 9.93 6.07
CA ASN A 50 4.81 10.15 5.08
C ASN A 50 4.88 11.61 4.63
N GLU A 51 5.48 11.87 3.47
CA GLU A 51 5.35 13.17 2.83
C GLU A 51 3.87 13.46 2.61
N LYS A 52 3.41 14.63 3.09
CA LYS A 52 1.99 15.03 3.12
C LYS A 52 1.28 14.83 1.77
N GLU A 53 2.02 14.87 0.67
CA GLU A 53 1.46 14.76 -0.69
C GLU A 53 0.99 13.36 -1.10
N PHE A 54 1.57 12.29 -0.54
CA PHE A 54 1.21 10.93 -0.96
C PHE A 54 -0.10 10.45 -0.33
N ILE A 55 -0.35 10.84 0.92
CA ILE A 55 -1.46 10.33 1.73
C ILE A 55 -2.71 11.21 1.66
N LEU A 56 -2.57 12.53 1.47
CA LEU A 56 -3.68 13.47 1.60
C LEU A 56 -4.49 13.70 0.32
N LYS A 57 -4.03 13.23 -0.85
CA LYS A 57 -4.70 13.50 -2.14
C LYS A 57 -5.99 12.70 -2.35
N GLU A 58 -6.22 11.62 -1.59
CA GLU A 58 -7.26 10.62 -1.90
C GLU A 58 -8.32 10.43 -0.79
N GLY A 59 -8.57 11.46 0.01
CA GLY A 59 -9.80 11.55 0.83
C GLY A 59 -9.74 10.96 2.24
N ILE A 60 -8.63 10.32 2.64
CA ILE A 60 -8.48 9.77 3.99
C ILE A 60 -7.65 10.71 4.84
N LYS A 61 -8.33 11.30 5.83
CA LYS A 61 -7.74 12.30 6.72
C LYS A 61 -7.06 11.60 7.89
N ASN A 62 -5.78 11.88 8.06
CA ASN A 62 -5.06 11.50 9.27
C ASN A 62 -5.74 12.13 10.50
N ILE A 63 -6.14 11.33 11.47
CA ILE A 63 -6.83 11.83 12.68
C ILE A 63 -5.87 12.55 13.63
N ILE A 64 -4.55 12.42 13.42
CA ILE A 64 -3.51 13.13 14.16
C ILE A 64 -2.63 13.89 13.17
N ASP A 65 -2.35 15.17 13.47
CA ASP A 65 -1.43 15.98 12.68
C ASP A 65 0.02 15.53 12.92
N ASN A 66 0.52 14.68 12.02
CA ASN A 66 1.91 14.22 11.98
C ASN A 66 2.27 13.76 10.55
N ASN A 67 3.57 13.61 10.30
CA ASN A 67 4.11 13.17 9.02
C ASN A 67 4.83 11.82 9.11
N TYR A 68 4.62 11.02 10.14
CA TYR A 68 5.35 9.76 10.35
C TYR A 68 4.49 8.54 10.04
N PHE A 69 3.20 8.62 10.32
CA PHE A 69 2.26 7.53 10.13
C PHE A 69 0.88 8.08 9.78
N LEU A 70 0.07 7.26 9.10
CA LEU A 70 -1.35 7.56 8.93
C LEU A 70 -2.13 6.80 9.99
N LEU A 71 -2.98 7.51 10.72
CA LEU A 71 -3.93 6.94 11.65
C LEU A 71 -5.34 7.29 11.19
N TYR A 72 -6.20 6.30 11.01
CA TYR A 72 -7.59 6.51 10.60
C TYR A 72 -8.54 5.54 11.30
N PRO A 73 -9.82 5.92 11.49
CA PRO A 73 -10.80 5.07 12.14
C PRO A 73 -11.26 3.97 11.19
N ILE A 74 -11.32 2.73 11.69
CA ILE A 74 -11.94 1.59 11.00
C ILE A 74 -13.38 1.43 11.51
N THR A 75 -13.56 1.57 12.81
CA THR A 75 -14.86 1.57 13.48
C THR A 75 -14.92 2.73 14.47
N LYS A 76 -16.01 2.83 15.25
CA LYS A 76 -16.15 3.84 16.31
C LYS A 76 -15.05 3.72 17.39
N ASN A 77 -14.51 2.52 17.61
CA ASN A 77 -13.58 2.23 18.71
C ASN A 77 -12.23 1.68 18.24
N GLU A 78 -12.05 1.44 16.95
CA GLU A 78 -10.84 0.80 16.42
C GLU A 78 -10.23 1.69 15.34
N ASN A 79 -8.91 1.82 15.36
CA ASN A 79 -8.16 2.61 14.39
C ASN A 79 -7.11 1.73 13.69
N ALA A 80 -6.76 2.07 12.45
CA ALA A 80 -5.63 1.50 11.75
C ALA A 80 -4.47 2.50 11.72
N LEU A 81 -3.30 2.02 12.09
CA LEU A 81 -2.02 2.69 12.00
C LEU A 81 -1.25 2.14 10.80
N LEU A 82 -0.91 3.00 9.86
CA LEU A 82 -0.17 2.68 8.65
C LEU A 82 1.24 3.24 8.75
N LEU A 83 2.21 2.35 8.57
CA LEU A 83 3.64 2.66 8.53
C LEU A 83 4.18 2.26 7.16
N ILE A 84 4.86 3.20 6.49
CA ILE A 84 5.46 2.99 5.18
C ILE A 84 6.97 2.86 5.35
N GLY A 85 7.52 1.76 4.89
CA GLY A 85 8.94 1.43 4.91
C GLY A 85 9.74 2.26 3.91
N TYR A 86 11.06 2.25 4.07
CA TYR A 86 11.94 2.75 3.02
C TYR A 86 11.97 1.76 1.84
N GLY A 87 11.62 2.23 0.63
CA GLY A 87 11.83 1.47 -0.60
C GLY A 87 13.23 1.74 -1.16
N TYR A 88 13.91 0.71 -1.67
CA TYR A 88 15.25 0.84 -2.24
C TYR A 88 15.29 0.36 -3.70
N ALA A 89 15.81 1.22 -4.59
CA ALA A 89 15.91 0.95 -6.03
C ALA A 89 14.57 0.47 -6.62
N SER A 90 14.55 -0.71 -7.25
CA SER A 90 13.33 -1.30 -7.83
C SER A 90 12.47 -2.06 -6.80
N ASN A 91 12.92 -2.19 -5.56
CA ASN A 91 12.19 -2.91 -4.52
C ASN A 91 11.12 -2.01 -3.89
N PRO A 92 9.88 -2.52 -3.74
CA PRO A 92 8.83 -1.78 -3.07
C PRO A 92 9.15 -1.56 -1.58
N SER A 93 8.57 -0.49 -1.01
CA SER A 93 8.57 -0.25 0.44
C SER A 93 7.72 -1.29 1.17
N ARG A 94 8.09 -1.64 2.41
CA ARG A 94 7.21 -2.41 3.30
C ARG A 94 6.01 -1.59 3.74
N LEU A 95 4.80 -2.10 3.59
CA LEU A 95 3.60 -1.54 4.21
C LEU A 95 3.25 -2.36 5.45
N ASN A 96 3.20 -1.71 6.61
CA ASN A 96 2.62 -2.28 7.81
C ASN A 96 1.27 -1.64 8.11
N VAL A 97 0.26 -2.49 8.36
CA VAL A 97 -1.06 -2.07 8.87
C VAL A 97 -1.24 -2.69 10.24
N ILE A 98 -1.34 -1.85 11.26
CA ILE A 98 -1.52 -2.25 12.65
C ILE A 98 -2.89 -1.77 13.11
N VAL A 99 -3.77 -2.69 13.49
CA VAL A 99 -5.04 -2.34 14.11
C VAL A 99 -4.82 -2.07 15.58
N LEU A 100 -5.24 -0.90 16.02
CA LEU A 100 -5.31 -0.51 17.42
C LEU A 100 -6.71 -0.88 17.91
N ASN A 101 -6.84 -2.11 18.41
CA ASN A 101 -8.00 -2.51 19.20
C ASN A 101 -7.76 -2.06 20.66
N ASN A 102 -8.82 -1.99 21.47
CA ASN A 102 -8.76 -1.42 22.82
C ASN A 102 -7.79 -2.15 23.78
N ASP A 103 -7.34 -3.37 23.45
CA ASP A 103 -6.61 -4.24 24.37
C ASP A 103 -5.17 -4.54 23.92
N TYR A 104 -4.95 -4.77 22.62
CA TYR A 104 -3.67 -5.15 22.03
C TYR A 104 -3.55 -4.69 20.57
N PRO A 105 -2.47 -3.97 20.19
CA PRO A 105 -2.22 -3.69 18.79
C PRO A 105 -1.95 -4.98 18.01
N GLU A 106 -2.56 -5.14 16.83
CA GLU A 106 -2.46 -6.32 15.98
C GLU A 106 -1.92 -5.95 14.59
N VAL A 107 -0.81 -6.56 14.16
CA VAL A 107 -0.31 -6.41 12.78
C VAL A 107 -1.16 -7.28 11.87
N ILE A 108 -1.97 -6.65 11.01
CA ILE A 108 -2.87 -7.36 10.09
C ILE A 108 -2.34 -7.43 8.66
N PHE A 109 -1.28 -6.68 8.36
CA PHE A 109 -0.59 -6.66 7.08
C PHE A 109 0.87 -6.23 7.25
N SER A 110 1.79 -6.93 6.57
CA SER A 110 3.23 -6.63 6.57
C SER A 110 3.87 -7.18 5.30
N GLU A 111 3.71 -6.47 4.18
CA GLU A 111 4.19 -6.93 2.87
C GLU A 111 4.93 -5.80 2.14
N ASP A 112 5.87 -6.19 1.27
CA ASP A 112 6.63 -5.25 0.45
C ASP A 112 5.82 -4.91 -0.81
N MET A 113 5.19 -3.74 -0.82
CA MET A 113 4.21 -3.32 -1.84
C MET A 113 4.28 -1.81 -2.08
N VAL A 114 4.09 -1.38 -3.33
CA VAL A 114 3.93 0.04 -3.64
C VAL A 114 2.47 0.42 -3.44
N ILE A 115 2.20 1.29 -2.48
CA ILE A 115 0.87 1.88 -2.33
C ILE A 115 0.61 2.75 -3.56
N ARG A 116 -0.57 2.62 -4.18
CA ARG A 116 -0.99 3.50 -5.27
C ARG A 116 -2.17 4.35 -4.89
N LYS A 117 -3.11 3.73 -4.17
CA LYS A 117 -4.32 4.41 -3.75
C LYS A 117 -4.85 3.78 -2.47
N TYR A 118 -5.52 4.61 -1.68
CA TYR A 118 -6.29 4.18 -0.54
C TYR A 118 -7.69 4.80 -0.67
N MET A 119 -8.73 3.99 -0.89
CA MET A 119 -10.10 4.47 -1.10
C MET A 119 -11.09 3.33 -0.85
N ASP A 120 -12.31 3.67 -0.44
CA ASP A 120 -13.40 2.71 -0.32
C ASP A 120 -13.96 2.36 -1.72
N LEU A 121 -13.58 1.20 -2.26
CA LEU A 121 -14.01 0.71 -3.58
C LEU A 121 -15.31 -0.09 -3.51
N ASN A 122 -15.63 -0.68 -2.36
CA ASN A 122 -16.78 -1.56 -2.17
C ASN A 122 -17.96 -0.88 -1.43
N CYS A 123 -17.79 0.38 -1.02
CA CYS A 123 -18.74 1.20 -0.28
C CYS A 123 -19.09 0.69 1.14
N ASP A 124 -18.16 0.03 1.84
CA ASP A 124 -18.35 -0.45 3.21
C ASP A 124 -17.87 0.52 4.30
N SER A 125 -17.44 1.73 3.91
CA SER A 125 -16.84 2.77 4.76
C SER A 125 -15.47 2.42 5.36
N ILE A 126 -14.89 1.29 4.97
CA ILE A 126 -13.54 0.88 5.33
C ILE A 126 -12.70 0.99 4.06
N PRO A 127 -11.68 1.86 4.02
CA PRO A 127 -11.01 2.05 2.75
C PRO A 127 -10.16 0.82 2.36
N ASP A 128 -10.12 0.56 1.06
CA ASP A 128 -9.36 -0.49 0.40
C ASP A 128 -8.01 0.02 -0.09
N PHE A 129 -7.03 -0.88 -0.13
CA PHE A 129 -5.67 -0.59 -0.53
C PHE A 129 -5.43 -1.08 -1.95
N VAL A 130 -5.19 -0.14 -2.86
CA VAL A 130 -4.69 -0.44 -4.21
C VAL A 130 -3.17 -0.44 -4.15
N LEU A 131 -2.58 -1.62 -4.30
CA LEU A 131 -1.16 -1.88 -4.18
C LEU A 131 -0.58 -2.37 -5.52
N LEU A 132 0.72 -2.20 -5.72
CA LEU A 132 1.47 -2.92 -6.75
C LEU A 132 2.51 -3.84 -6.11
N PRO A 133 2.66 -5.07 -6.61
CA PRO A 133 3.69 -5.99 -6.15
C PRO A 133 5.10 -5.58 -6.57
N TRP A 134 5.23 -4.67 -7.55
CA TRP A 134 6.52 -4.23 -8.07
C TRP A 134 6.42 -2.84 -8.72
N LEU A 135 7.56 -2.22 -9.03
CA LEU A 135 7.60 -1.03 -9.87
C LEU A 135 7.55 -1.42 -11.34
N SER A 136 6.64 -0.80 -12.09
CA SER A 136 6.57 -1.02 -13.54
C SER A 136 7.71 -0.30 -14.25
N GLU A 137 8.48 -1.01 -15.05
CA GLU A 137 9.52 -0.42 -15.88
C GLU A 137 9.00 -0.14 -17.28
N THR A 138 9.51 0.93 -17.91
CA THR A 138 9.20 1.26 -19.30
C THR A 138 10.49 1.21 -20.10
N TYR A 139 10.45 0.52 -21.24
CA TYR A 139 11.63 0.20 -22.03
C TYR A 139 11.30 0.05 -23.52
N GLY A 140 12.34 -0.24 -24.30
CA GLY A 140 12.25 -0.43 -25.75
C GLY A 140 12.21 0.88 -26.54
N PRO A 141 12.06 0.79 -27.87
CA PRO A 141 12.02 1.95 -28.75
C PRO A 141 10.91 2.91 -28.35
N ASP A 142 11.23 4.20 -28.27
CA ASP A 142 10.31 5.28 -27.88
C ASP A 142 9.60 5.02 -26.54
N PHE A 143 10.16 4.18 -25.65
CA PHE A 143 9.57 3.80 -24.37
C PHE A 143 8.16 3.23 -24.49
N ARG A 144 7.92 2.43 -25.54
CA ARG A 144 6.59 1.90 -25.90
C ARG A 144 6.19 0.63 -25.16
N PHE A 145 7.11 -0.04 -24.49
CA PHE A 145 6.84 -1.25 -23.72
C PHE A 145 6.90 -0.97 -22.24
N LYS A 146 5.95 -1.53 -21.50
CA LYS A 146 5.92 -1.44 -20.05
C LYS A 146 5.73 -2.83 -19.44
N SER A 147 6.46 -3.17 -18.39
CA SER A 147 6.32 -4.46 -17.71
C SER A 147 4.91 -4.64 -17.15
N TYR A 148 4.38 -5.86 -17.18
CA TYR A 148 3.06 -6.16 -16.61
C TYR A 148 3.12 -6.21 -15.07
N VAL A 149 2.45 -5.25 -14.42
CA VAL A 149 2.32 -5.15 -12.95
C VAL A 149 0.84 -4.91 -12.56
N PRO A 150 0.05 -5.93 -12.20
CA PRO A 150 -1.37 -5.72 -11.89
C PRO A 150 -1.56 -4.81 -10.66
N TYR A 151 -2.67 -4.08 -10.63
CA TYR A 151 -3.13 -3.49 -9.38
C TYR A 151 -3.77 -4.58 -8.53
N LEU A 152 -3.32 -4.70 -7.30
CA LEU A 152 -3.84 -5.64 -6.31
C LEU A 152 -4.63 -4.84 -5.29
N VAL A 153 -5.90 -5.16 -5.15
CA VAL A 153 -6.78 -4.56 -4.16
C VAL A 153 -6.80 -5.47 -2.94
N TYR A 154 -6.48 -4.89 -1.80
CA TYR A 154 -6.62 -5.53 -0.49
C TYR A 154 -7.70 -4.81 0.30
N THR A 155 -8.57 -5.59 0.97
CA THR A 155 -9.68 -5.10 1.78
C THR A 155 -9.49 -5.51 3.24
N MET A 156 -9.91 -4.64 4.17
CA MET A 156 -9.88 -4.99 5.60
C MET A 156 -11.20 -5.62 5.99
N ILE A 157 -11.15 -6.87 6.46
CA ILE A 157 -12.35 -7.58 6.91
C ILE A 157 -12.18 -8.05 8.35
N ARG A 158 -13.32 -8.23 9.03
CA ARG A 158 -13.35 -8.90 10.33
C ARG A 158 -13.70 -10.37 10.13
N GLN A 159 -12.76 -11.26 10.43
CA GLN A 159 -12.95 -12.71 10.33
C GLN A 159 -12.71 -13.34 11.71
N SER A 160 -13.73 -14.00 12.26
CA SER A 160 -13.67 -14.63 13.58
C SER A 160 -13.29 -13.66 14.70
N GLY A 161 -13.77 -12.42 14.63
CA GLY A 161 -13.52 -11.37 15.63
C GLY A 161 -12.22 -10.59 15.43
N GLN A 162 -11.30 -11.08 14.61
CA GLN A 162 -10.01 -10.44 14.33
C GLN A 162 -10.03 -9.70 12.99
N TRP A 163 -9.27 -8.61 12.91
CA TRP A 163 -9.10 -7.88 11.66
C TRP A 163 -8.06 -8.58 10.78
N LYS A 164 -8.31 -8.60 9.49
CA LYS A 164 -7.38 -9.14 8.50
C LYS A 164 -7.38 -8.28 7.25
N MET A 165 -6.22 -8.16 6.65
CA MET A 165 -6.08 -7.62 5.31
C MET A 165 -6.16 -8.79 4.31
N ILE A 166 -7.18 -8.82 3.47
CA ILE A 166 -7.37 -9.90 2.48
C ILE A 166 -7.22 -9.37 1.06
N TYR A 167 -6.64 -10.18 0.18
CA TYR A 167 -6.63 -9.89 -1.25
C TYR A 167 -8.02 -10.13 -1.84
N ASP A 168 -8.57 -9.13 -2.53
CA ASP A 168 -9.83 -9.23 -3.27
C ASP A 168 -9.55 -9.29 -4.77
N GLU A 169 -9.62 -10.49 -5.33
CA GLU A 169 -9.37 -10.72 -6.75
C GLU A 169 -10.38 -9.99 -7.65
N LYS A 170 -11.64 -9.97 -7.25
CA LYS A 170 -12.71 -9.37 -8.07
C LYS A 170 -12.48 -7.86 -8.20
N LEU A 171 -12.21 -7.18 -7.08
CA LEU A 171 -11.88 -5.76 -7.08
C LEU A 171 -10.55 -5.49 -7.81
N SER A 172 -9.55 -6.36 -7.67
CA SER A 172 -8.27 -6.24 -8.39
C SER A 172 -8.44 -6.28 -9.90
N ILE A 173 -9.22 -7.25 -10.40
CA ILE A 173 -9.54 -7.39 -11.82
C ILE A 173 -10.30 -6.15 -12.32
N GLN A 174 -11.34 -5.76 -11.60
CA GLN A 174 -12.17 -4.61 -11.96
C GLN A 174 -11.33 -3.32 -12.01
N TYR A 175 -10.62 -3.01 -10.92
CA TYR A 175 -9.80 -1.80 -10.83
C TYR A 175 -8.71 -1.76 -11.91
N THR A 176 -8.05 -2.89 -12.17
CA THR A 176 -7.01 -2.98 -13.21
C THR A 176 -7.57 -2.70 -14.60
N ASN A 177 -8.71 -3.30 -14.95
CA ASN A 177 -9.37 -3.09 -16.24
C ASN A 177 -9.88 -1.66 -16.42
N ASP A 178 -10.37 -1.03 -15.34
CA ASP A 178 -10.94 0.32 -15.37
C ASP A 178 -9.86 1.40 -15.45
N ASN A 179 -8.70 1.19 -14.81
CA ASN A 179 -7.68 2.24 -14.63
C ASN A 179 -6.41 2.06 -15.46
N SER A 180 -6.21 0.90 -16.12
CA SER A 180 -4.94 0.67 -16.83
C SER A 180 -5.06 -0.25 -18.04
N TYR A 181 -4.72 -1.52 -17.88
CA TYR A 181 -4.65 -2.53 -18.94
C TYR A 181 -5.47 -3.74 -18.54
N GLY A 182 -5.75 -4.63 -19.49
CA GLY A 182 -6.45 -5.87 -19.20
C GLY A 182 -5.76 -6.72 -18.12
N TRP A 183 -6.55 -7.47 -17.36
CA TRP A 183 -6.04 -8.44 -16.39
C TRP A 183 -5.41 -9.67 -17.07
N ALA A 184 -4.18 -10.00 -16.68
CA ALA A 184 -3.46 -11.21 -17.11
C ALA A 184 -2.97 -12.06 -15.92
N GLY A 185 -3.57 -11.91 -14.74
CA GLY A 185 -3.22 -12.60 -13.51
C GLY A 185 -2.58 -11.68 -12.46
N ARG A 186 -2.49 -12.17 -11.21
CA ARG A 186 -2.04 -11.38 -10.05
C ARG A 186 -0.54 -11.13 -9.98
N ASN A 187 0.26 -11.88 -10.73
CA ASN A 187 1.71 -11.84 -10.62
C ASN A 187 2.29 -10.84 -11.62
N PHE A 188 3.34 -10.15 -11.19
CA PHE A 188 4.27 -9.49 -12.09
C PHE A 188 4.82 -10.48 -13.14
N SER A 189 5.06 -10.01 -14.36
CA SER A 189 5.65 -10.83 -15.41
C SER A 189 6.48 -9.99 -16.38
N ASP A 190 7.77 -10.32 -16.51
CA ASP A 190 8.65 -9.77 -17.56
C ASP A 190 8.36 -10.35 -18.95
N SER A 191 7.67 -11.50 -19.00
CA SER A 191 7.29 -12.13 -20.27
C SER A 191 6.04 -11.50 -20.90
N LEU A 192 5.27 -10.75 -20.10
CA LEU A 192 4.10 -10.00 -20.52
C LEU A 192 4.42 -8.51 -20.51
N VAL A 193 3.98 -7.82 -21.55
CA VAL A 193 4.12 -6.37 -21.68
C VAL A 193 2.78 -5.72 -21.87
N VAL A 194 2.69 -4.52 -21.32
CA VAL A 194 1.64 -3.56 -21.55
C VAL A 194 2.07 -2.72 -22.74
N PHE A 195 1.34 -2.84 -23.84
CA PHE A 195 1.60 -2.12 -25.09
C PHE A 195 0.36 -1.33 -25.49
N LYS A 196 0.52 -0.05 -25.83
CA LYS A 196 -0.54 0.77 -26.41
C LYS A 196 -0.28 0.97 -27.91
N PRO A 197 -1.03 0.31 -28.80
CA PRO A 197 -0.95 0.56 -30.24
C PRO A 197 -1.31 2.02 -30.59
N LYS A 198 -0.71 2.60 -31.65
CA LYS A 198 -0.95 4.01 -32.04
C LYS A 198 -2.42 4.31 -32.35
N ASN A 199 -3.12 3.35 -32.97
CA ASN A 199 -4.50 3.51 -33.44
C ASN A 199 -5.54 3.01 -32.43
N GLU A 200 -5.14 2.77 -31.19
CA GLU A 200 -6.01 2.23 -30.17
C GLU A 200 -6.09 3.10 -28.92
N ASN A 201 -7.30 3.20 -28.38
CA ASN A 201 -7.56 4.03 -27.22
C ASN A 201 -7.09 3.40 -25.91
N LYS A 202 -6.93 2.06 -25.85
CA LYS A 202 -6.57 1.33 -24.63
C LYS A 202 -5.30 0.49 -24.81
N PRO A 203 -4.43 0.42 -23.78
CA PRO A 203 -3.31 -0.51 -23.78
C PRO A 203 -3.80 -1.96 -23.64
N ARG A 204 -2.98 -2.89 -24.12
CA ARG A 204 -3.22 -4.34 -24.08
C ARG A 204 -2.06 -5.04 -23.39
N VAL A 205 -2.35 -6.15 -22.73
CA VAL A 205 -1.33 -7.08 -22.22
C VAL A 205 -1.09 -8.17 -23.25
N MET A 206 0.17 -8.40 -23.62
CA MET A 206 0.55 -9.42 -24.60
C MET A 206 1.99 -9.87 -24.39
N LYS A 207 2.44 -10.88 -25.13
CA LYS A 207 3.85 -11.29 -25.09
C LYS A 207 4.73 -10.24 -25.77
N LEU A 208 5.95 -10.04 -25.27
CA LEU A 208 6.89 -9.05 -25.83
C LEU A 208 7.09 -9.21 -27.35
N LYS A 209 7.29 -10.44 -27.83
CA LYS A 209 7.49 -10.71 -29.28
C LYS A 209 6.30 -10.26 -30.14
N GLU A 210 5.08 -10.36 -29.61
CA GLU A 210 3.86 -9.92 -30.30
C GLU A 210 3.78 -8.40 -30.34
N ALA A 211 4.10 -7.74 -29.21
CA ALA A 211 4.16 -6.28 -29.13
C ALA A 211 5.22 -5.70 -30.08
N GLU A 212 6.40 -6.31 -30.17
CA GLU A 212 7.46 -5.89 -31.10
C GLU A 212 7.04 -6.01 -32.57
N LYS A 213 6.30 -7.07 -32.92
CA LYS A 213 5.76 -7.26 -34.26
C LYS A 213 4.76 -6.15 -34.59
N LEU A 214 3.84 -5.83 -33.68
CA LEU A 214 2.87 -4.75 -33.89
C LEU A 214 3.56 -3.39 -34.00
N TYR A 215 4.52 -3.09 -33.12
CA TYR A 215 5.27 -1.83 -33.17
C TYR A 215 5.98 -1.63 -34.53
N LYS A 216 6.56 -2.69 -35.11
CA LYS A 216 7.19 -2.61 -36.44
C LYS A 216 6.19 -2.35 -37.57
N MET A 217 4.94 -2.79 -37.44
CA MET A 217 3.89 -2.53 -38.43
C MET A 217 3.31 -1.10 -38.34
N GLU A 218 3.57 -0.39 -37.23
CA GLU A 218 3.15 0.99 -37.01
C GLU A 218 4.20 2.04 -37.41
N LYS A 219 5.36 1.59 -37.92
CA LYS A 219 6.40 2.43 -38.51
C LYS A 219 6.17 2.57 -40.00
#